data_AF-A0A9P7N3G5-F1
#
_entry.id   AF-A0A9P7N3G5-F1
#
_cell.length_a   1.000
_cell.length_b   1.000
_cell.length_c   1.000
_cell.angle_alpha   90.00
_cell.angle_beta   90.00
_cell.angle_gamma   90.00
#
_symmetry.space_group_name_H-M   'P 1'
#
loop_
_entity.id
_entity.type
_entity.pdbx_description
1 polymer ?
#
loop_
_entity_poly.entity_id
_entity_poly.type
_entity_poly.pdbx_seq_one_letter_code
_entity_poly.pdbx_strand_id
1 'polypeptide(L)'
;DLSLNENNDQDDGKLTFSDSHRMVNKDLAGGALLDLGIYALTWVFQTLYHLQPSSSSSSSSSSSFSFPSKEAPTVLAAMSKYHTGADENTSIICHFPRTRVMGIATTSLRVGTSPHGDTTAAPAIRIQGSQGEIQVAHPAYRPTSYRVIKKNGGGKVDVVECAIPVDTKRDSWGHGMFWEADECARCLRDGRKQSEVMPWEESIVMMEVMEEALRQGGVAYPDLITSDVFDAQSRLNTG
;
A
#
# COMPACT_ATOMS: atom_id res chain seq x y z
N ASP A 1 7.04 -5.51 -0.53
CA ASP A 1 7.19 -5.41 -1.98
C ASP A 1 5.90 -5.88 -2.64
N LEU A 2 5.43 -5.16 -3.66
CA LEU A 2 4.48 -5.71 -4.62
C LEU A 2 4.92 -5.28 -6.02
N SER A 3 5.43 -6.23 -6.77
CA SER A 3 5.93 -5.99 -8.11
C SER A 3 5.45 -7.10 -9.05
N LEU A 4 5.07 -6.72 -10.26
CA LEU A 4 4.60 -7.63 -11.32
C LEU A 4 5.57 -7.55 -12.49
N ASN A 5 5.91 -8.70 -13.08
CA ASN A 5 6.76 -8.74 -14.27
C ASN A 5 5.90 -8.57 -15.51
N GLU A 6 5.79 -7.33 -15.99
CA GLU A 6 5.15 -6.98 -17.26
C GLU A 6 6.20 -6.65 -18.34
N ASN A 7 7.44 -7.15 -18.18
CA ASN A 7 8.46 -7.01 -19.21
C ASN A 7 8.16 -7.97 -20.37
N ASN A 8 8.38 -7.53 -21.60
CA ASN A 8 8.00 -8.27 -22.81
C ASN A 8 9.08 -9.27 -23.31
N ASP A 9 10.08 -9.60 -22.48
CA ASP A 9 11.31 -10.36 -22.80
C ASP A 9 12.14 -9.81 -23.99
N GLN A 10 11.71 -8.73 -24.62
CA GLN A 10 12.44 -8.02 -25.67
C GLN A 10 13.25 -6.88 -25.03
N ASP A 11 14.44 -6.62 -25.55
CA ASP A 11 15.29 -5.50 -25.08
C ASP A 11 14.87 -4.15 -25.69
N ASP A 12 13.58 -3.99 -26.01
CA ASP A 12 13.02 -2.77 -26.61
C ASP A 12 12.58 -1.73 -25.57
N GLY A 13 12.76 -2.06 -24.29
CA GLY A 13 12.42 -1.22 -23.15
C GLY A 13 10.92 -1.11 -22.86
N LYS A 14 10.06 -1.86 -23.56
CA LYS A 14 8.61 -1.78 -23.41
C LYS A 14 8.06 -2.80 -22.43
N LEU A 15 6.86 -2.51 -21.95
CA LEU A 15 6.06 -3.45 -21.17
C LEU A 15 5.10 -4.22 -22.09
N THR A 16 4.45 -5.26 -21.57
CA THR A 16 3.52 -6.15 -22.29
C THR A 16 2.25 -5.44 -22.78
N PHE A 17 1.92 -4.28 -22.21
CA PHE A 17 0.76 -3.47 -22.56
C PHE A 17 1.13 -2.24 -23.41
N SER A 18 0.16 -1.73 -24.16
CA SER A 18 0.33 -0.49 -24.94
C SER A 18 0.49 0.75 -24.05
N ASP A 19 1.06 1.83 -24.59
CA ASP A 19 1.20 3.11 -23.87
C ASP A 19 -0.13 3.78 -23.48
N SER A 20 -1.22 3.40 -24.15
CA SER A 20 -2.58 3.86 -23.82
C SER A 20 -3.18 3.15 -22.60
N HIS A 21 -2.55 2.07 -22.13
CA HIS A 21 -3.06 1.24 -21.06
C HIS A 21 -3.01 1.98 -19.72
N ARG A 22 -4.03 1.75 -18.87
CA ARG A 22 -4.20 2.42 -17.56
C ARG A 22 -2.96 2.36 -16.66
N MET A 23 -2.14 1.32 -16.82
CA MET A 23 -0.92 1.11 -16.01
C MET A 23 0.20 2.13 -16.27
N VAL A 24 0.25 2.74 -17.45
CA VAL A 24 1.33 3.67 -17.84
C VAL A 24 0.80 4.96 -18.47
N ASN A 25 -0.51 5.09 -18.63
CA ASN A 25 -1.12 6.29 -19.15
C ASN A 25 -1.27 7.36 -18.06
N LYS A 26 -0.56 8.47 -18.22
CA LYS A 26 -0.61 9.60 -17.27
C LYS A 26 -1.96 10.28 -17.19
N ASP A 27 -2.78 10.22 -18.23
CA ASP A 27 -4.15 10.76 -18.21
C ASP A 27 -5.10 9.91 -17.35
N LEU A 28 -4.65 8.73 -16.90
CA LEU A 28 -5.39 7.80 -16.04
C LEU A 28 -4.69 7.56 -14.69
N ALA A 29 -3.76 8.44 -14.30
CA ALA A 29 -2.92 8.28 -13.12
C ALA A 29 -2.12 6.95 -13.10
N GLY A 30 -1.70 6.47 -14.28
CA GLY A 30 -0.90 5.25 -14.39
C GLY A 30 0.46 5.37 -13.71
N GLY A 31 1.01 4.23 -13.31
CA GLY A 31 2.29 4.13 -12.64
C GLY A 31 2.34 2.97 -11.66
N ALA A 32 3.53 2.41 -11.43
CA ALA A 32 3.74 1.30 -10.50
C ALA A 32 3.37 1.68 -9.06
N LEU A 33 3.62 2.93 -8.66
CA LEU A 33 3.34 3.44 -7.32
C LEU A 33 1.85 3.44 -7.00
N LEU A 34 1.04 4.08 -7.84
CA LEU A 34 -0.38 4.24 -7.58
C LEU A 34 -1.19 2.95 -7.79
N ASP A 35 -0.74 2.05 -8.67
CA ASP A 35 -1.43 0.78 -8.91
C ASP A 35 -0.99 -0.34 -7.96
N LEU A 36 0.32 -0.51 -7.75
CA LEU A 36 0.88 -1.64 -6.99
C LEU A 36 1.55 -1.19 -5.67
N GLY A 37 2.24 -0.05 -5.69
CA GLY A 37 2.98 0.47 -4.54
C GLY A 37 2.10 0.73 -3.31
N ILE A 38 0.83 1.08 -3.52
CA ILE A 38 -0.17 1.22 -2.46
C ILE A 38 -0.24 -0.03 -1.57
N TYR A 39 -0.18 -1.23 -2.12
CA TYR A 39 -0.28 -2.45 -1.31
C TYR A 39 0.97 -2.67 -0.46
N ALA A 40 2.16 -2.35 -0.97
CA ALA A 40 3.37 -2.39 -0.17
C ALA A 40 3.35 -1.36 0.96
N LEU A 41 2.84 -0.15 0.68
CA LEU A 41 2.65 0.89 1.68
C LEU A 41 1.57 0.52 2.71
N THR A 42 0.48 -0.15 2.33
CA THR A 42 -0.54 -0.65 3.27
C THR A 42 0.08 -1.52 4.36
N TRP A 43 1.04 -2.40 4.03
CA TRP A 43 1.77 -3.19 5.03
C TRP A 43 2.64 -2.34 5.95
N VAL A 44 3.27 -1.29 5.43
CA VAL A 44 4.02 -0.31 6.25
C VAL A 44 3.08 0.43 7.19
N PHE A 45 1.96 0.94 6.68
CA PHE A 45 1.00 1.73 7.44
C PHE A 45 0.29 0.90 8.51
N GLN A 46 -0.24 -0.27 8.17
CA GLN A 46 -0.93 -1.12 9.14
C GLN A 46 -0.01 -1.56 10.29
N THR A 47 1.32 -1.56 10.08
CA THR A 47 2.30 -1.99 11.09
C THR A 47 2.84 -0.81 11.89
N LEU A 48 3.18 0.30 11.23
CA LEU A 48 3.95 1.41 11.83
C LEU A 48 3.12 2.67 12.07
N TYR A 49 2.01 2.87 11.35
CA TYR A 49 1.11 4.02 11.52
C TYR A 49 -0.18 3.63 12.27
N HIS A 50 -0.86 2.59 11.79
CA HIS A 50 -2.14 2.14 12.31
C HIS A 50 -2.08 1.75 13.80
N LEU A 51 -1.02 1.02 14.19
CA LEU A 51 -0.80 0.53 15.55
C LEU A 51 -0.22 1.57 16.52
N GLN A 52 -0.01 2.81 16.08
CA GLN A 52 0.40 3.86 17.00
C GLN A 52 -0.69 4.13 18.06
N PRO A 53 -0.31 4.43 19.30
CA PRO A 53 -1.28 4.65 20.37
C PRO A 53 -2.16 5.87 20.08
N SER A 54 -3.47 5.69 20.12
CA SER A 54 -4.42 6.80 20.10
C SER A 54 -4.17 7.69 21.32
N SER A 55 -3.97 8.98 21.12
CA SER A 55 -3.77 9.99 22.17
C SER A 55 -5.06 10.21 22.97
N SER A 56 -5.47 9.24 23.78
CA SER A 56 -6.51 9.38 24.78
C SER A 56 -5.87 9.55 26.16
N SER A 57 -5.26 10.73 26.42
CA SER A 57 -4.81 11.17 27.76
C SER A 57 -4.50 12.67 27.89
N SER A 58 -4.99 13.55 27.01
CA SER A 58 -4.89 15.00 27.27
C SER A 58 -6.15 15.73 26.84
N SER A 59 -6.77 16.36 27.83
CA SER A 59 -8.03 17.07 27.80
C SER A 59 -8.01 18.30 26.87
N SER A 60 -9.17 18.58 26.29
CA SER A 60 -9.65 19.93 25.98
C SER A 60 -8.91 20.69 24.87
N SER A 61 -9.28 20.42 23.62
CA SER A 61 -9.19 21.45 22.56
C SER A 61 -10.47 21.44 21.72
N SER A 62 -11.04 22.63 21.58
CA SER A 62 -12.36 22.92 21.01
C SER A 62 -12.32 23.17 19.50
N SER A 63 -11.52 22.42 18.73
CA SER A 63 -11.63 22.38 17.28
C SER A 63 -12.49 21.20 16.83
N SER A 64 -13.37 21.43 15.87
CA SER A 64 -14.38 20.46 15.40
C SER A 64 -13.79 19.21 14.73
N PHE A 65 -12.47 19.16 14.54
CA PHE A 65 -11.69 17.98 14.21
C PHE A 65 -10.32 18.11 14.88
N SER A 66 -10.12 17.41 16.00
CA SER A 66 -8.80 17.22 16.61
C SER A 66 -8.61 15.71 16.74
N PHE A 67 -7.87 15.14 15.80
CA PHE A 67 -7.46 13.75 15.90
C PHE A 67 -6.25 13.66 16.85
N PRO A 68 -6.15 12.60 17.67
CA PRO A 68 -4.89 12.26 18.30
C PRO A 68 -3.82 12.05 17.21
N SER A 69 -2.91 13.00 17.04
CA SER A 69 -1.97 13.02 15.91
C SER A 69 -1.00 11.83 15.99
N LYS A 70 -1.34 10.78 15.26
CA LYS A 70 -0.39 9.75 14.85
C LYS A 70 0.78 10.43 14.14
N GLU A 71 1.96 9.86 14.30
CA GLU A 71 3.17 10.31 13.63
C GLU A 71 3.07 9.96 12.14
N ALA A 72 2.99 10.97 11.28
CA ALA A 72 3.23 10.79 9.85
C ALA A 72 4.73 10.52 9.59
N PRO A 73 5.08 9.66 8.63
CA PRO A 73 6.47 9.38 8.32
C PRO A 73 7.14 10.54 7.56
N THR A 74 8.46 10.66 7.72
CA THR A 74 9.32 11.34 6.75
C THR A 74 9.63 10.40 5.59
N VAL A 75 9.50 10.88 4.36
CA VAL A 75 9.59 10.06 3.14
C VAL A 75 10.89 10.34 2.39
N LEU A 76 11.55 9.27 1.97
CA LEU A 76 12.61 9.30 0.96
C LEU A 76 12.27 8.29 -0.14
N ALA A 77 12.32 8.70 -1.41
CA ALA A 77 11.97 7.85 -2.53
C ALA A 77 12.98 7.95 -3.68
N ALA A 78 13.10 6.85 -4.43
CA ALA A 78 13.85 6.79 -5.67
C ALA A 78 13.00 6.07 -6.73
N MET A 79 13.06 6.56 -7.97
CA MET A 79 12.13 6.17 -9.01
C MET A 79 12.79 6.10 -10.39
N SER A 80 12.41 5.09 -11.17
CA SER A 80 12.63 5.02 -12.61
C SER A 80 11.32 5.26 -13.34
N LYS A 81 11.34 6.10 -14.37
CA LYS A 81 10.17 6.41 -15.18
C LYS A 81 10.10 5.53 -16.42
N TYR A 82 8.89 5.11 -16.77
CA TYR A 82 8.60 4.57 -18.08
C TYR A 82 8.63 5.71 -19.12
N HIS A 83 8.76 5.38 -20.40
CA HIS A 83 8.89 6.41 -21.45
C HIS A 83 7.62 7.26 -21.65
N THR A 84 6.46 6.83 -21.14
CA THR A 84 5.25 7.67 -21.07
C THR A 84 5.35 8.78 -20.00
N GLY A 85 6.34 8.68 -19.10
CA GLY A 85 6.55 9.58 -17.97
C GLY A 85 5.83 9.16 -16.68
N ALA A 86 5.06 8.06 -16.69
CA ALA A 86 4.60 7.38 -15.48
C ALA A 86 5.77 6.69 -14.77
N ASP A 87 5.64 6.40 -13.47
CA ASP A 87 6.66 5.62 -12.77
C ASP A 87 6.59 4.14 -13.15
N GLU A 88 7.76 3.54 -13.38
CA GLU A 88 7.89 2.12 -13.70
C GLU A 88 8.33 1.30 -12.48
N ASN A 89 9.29 1.85 -11.73
CA ASN A 89 9.86 1.23 -10.54
C ASN A 89 10.01 2.31 -9.47
N THR A 90 9.54 2.04 -8.26
CA THR A 90 9.60 3.00 -7.16
C THR A 90 9.98 2.31 -5.86
N SER A 91 10.95 2.87 -5.15
CA SER A 91 11.35 2.49 -3.80
C SER A 91 11.11 3.64 -2.84
N ILE A 92 10.48 3.36 -1.70
CA ILE A 92 10.05 4.35 -0.71
C ILE A 92 10.51 3.91 0.67
N ILE A 93 11.13 4.83 1.41
CA ILE A 93 11.49 4.69 2.82
C ILE A 93 10.56 5.60 3.62
N CYS A 94 9.79 5.01 4.52
CA CYS A 94 8.95 5.71 5.50
C CYS A 94 9.65 5.64 6.87
N HIS A 95 10.24 6.74 7.31
CA HIS A 95 10.89 6.84 8.61
C HIS A 95 9.96 7.55 9.61
N PHE A 96 9.79 6.99 10.80
CA PHE A 96 9.01 7.57 11.89
C PHE A 96 9.96 8.04 13.02
N PRO A 97 10.41 9.32 13.03
CA PRO A 97 11.45 9.81 13.94
C PRO A 97 11.21 9.63 15.45
N ARG A 98 9.97 9.80 15.94
CA ARG A 98 9.62 9.70 17.37
C ARG A 98 9.71 8.25 17.83
N THR A 99 9.15 7.33 17.03
CA THR A 99 9.15 5.89 17.34
C THR A 99 10.43 5.17 16.89
N ARG A 100 11.25 5.81 16.04
CA ARG A 100 12.52 5.30 15.50
C ARG A 100 12.37 3.99 14.72
N VAL A 101 11.24 3.84 14.05
CA VAL A 101 10.95 2.69 13.17
C VAL A 101 11.00 3.13 11.71
N MET A 102 11.25 2.18 10.83
CA MET A 102 11.39 2.41 9.40
C MET A 102 10.64 1.32 8.64
N GLY A 103 9.86 1.73 7.64
CA GLY A 103 9.28 0.87 6.63
C GLY A 103 9.92 1.11 5.28
N ILE A 104 10.09 0.05 4.49
CA ILE A 104 10.56 0.14 3.12
C ILE A 104 9.49 -0.52 2.23
N ALA A 105 8.98 0.25 1.27
CA ALA A 105 8.03 -0.21 0.27
C ALA A 105 8.69 -0.14 -1.11
N THR A 106 8.47 -1.17 -1.92
CA THR A 106 9.00 -1.29 -3.28
C THR A 106 7.90 -1.79 -4.20
N THR A 107 7.95 -1.32 -5.44
CA THR A 107 7.04 -1.68 -6.52
C THR A 107 7.76 -1.59 -7.87
N SER A 108 7.38 -2.45 -8.81
CA SER A 108 7.92 -2.50 -10.15
C SER A 108 6.90 -3.11 -11.11
N LEU A 109 6.87 -2.58 -12.34
CA LEU A 109 6.20 -3.19 -13.49
C LEU A 109 7.14 -4.03 -14.35
N ARG A 110 8.45 -4.00 -14.08
CA ARG A 110 9.48 -4.66 -14.90
C ARG A 110 10.00 -5.94 -14.28
N VAL A 111 9.95 -6.06 -12.95
CA VAL A 111 10.50 -7.21 -12.22
C VAL A 111 9.45 -7.71 -11.24
N GLY A 112 9.15 -9.00 -11.25
CA GLY A 112 8.15 -9.59 -10.36
C GLY A 112 8.73 -9.94 -8.98
N THR A 113 7.93 -9.78 -7.91
CA THR A 113 8.31 -10.19 -6.54
C THR A 113 8.60 -11.69 -6.43
N SER A 114 7.86 -12.52 -7.17
CA SER A 114 8.04 -13.97 -7.25
C SER A 114 8.08 -14.41 -8.72
N PRO A 115 9.24 -14.30 -9.40
CA PRO A 115 9.36 -14.62 -10.82
C PRO A 115 9.23 -16.13 -11.11
N HIS A 116 9.43 -16.97 -10.09
CA HIS A 116 9.36 -18.43 -10.22
C HIS A 116 7.95 -19.00 -9.93
N GLY A 117 6.96 -18.15 -9.60
CA GLY A 117 5.61 -18.58 -9.23
C GLY A 117 5.50 -19.27 -7.86
N ASP A 118 6.62 -19.66 -7.25
CA ASP A 118 6.66 -20.10 -5.86
C ASP A 118 6.53 -18.88 -4.93
N THR A 119 5.30 -18.70 -4.42
CA THR A 119 4.95 -17.60 -3.51
C THR A 119 5.51 -17.78 -2.09
N THR A 120 6.13 -18.93 -1.80
CA THR A 120 6.65 -19.29 -0.47
C THR A 120 8.17 -19.21 -0.36
N ALA A 121 8.88 -19.22 -1.50
CA ALA A 121 10.35 -19.18 -1.56
C ALA A 121 10.93 -17.89 -0.96
N ALA A 122 10.31 -16.74 -1.22
CA ALA A 122 10.67 -15.45 -0.65
C ALA A 122 9.42 -14.71 -0.16
N PRO A 123 9.41 -14.16 1.06
CA PRO A 123 8.26 -13.41 1.55
C PRO A 123 8.16 -12.06 0.87
N ALA A 124 6.94 -11.68 0.47
CA ALA A 124 6.66 -10.35 -0.08
C ALA A 124 6.81 -9.25 0.99
N ILE A 125 6.50 -9.58 2.24
CA ILE A 125 6.56 -8.65 3.39
C ILE A 125 7.33 -9.30 4.53
N ARG A 126 8.20 -8.51 5.17
CA ARG A 126 8.91 -8.89 6.39
C ARG A 126 8.72 -7.82 7.45
N ILE A 127 8.20 -8.21 8.60
CA ILE A 127 8.02 -7.36 9.77
C ILE A 127 8.98 -7.86 10.84
N GLN A 128 9.99 -7.06 11.18
CA GLN A 128 11.10 -7.52 12.02
C GLN A 128 11.15 -6.76 13.34
N GLY A 129 11.47 -7.48 14.41
CA GLY A 129 11.66 -6.94 15.74
C GLY A 129 12.75 -7.70 16.50
N SER A 130 13.05 -7.26 17.72
CA SER A 130 14.11 -7.85 18.55
C SER A 130 13.86 -9.32 18.93
N GLN A 131 12.60 -9.77 18.91
CA GLN A 131 12.19 -11.12 19.29
C GLN A 131 11.97 -12.06 18.09
N GLY A 132 12.20 -11.60 16.86
CA GLY A 132 11.97 -12.39 15.66
C GLY A 132 11.34 -11.60 14.52
N GLU A 133 10.67 -12.29 13.61
CA GLU A 133 10.03 -11.66 12.47
C GLU A 133 8.76 -12.38 12.02
N ILE A 134 7.86 -11.62 11.39
CA ILE A 134 6.71 -12.14 10.65
C ILE A 134 7.05 -12.04 9.16
N GLN A 135 6.82 -13.13 8.45
CA GLN A 135 6.98 -13.19 7.00
C GLN A 135 5.61 -13.45 6.36
N VAL A 136 5.22 -12.64 5.39
CA VAL A 136 3.95 -12.77 4.67
C VAL A 136 4.23 -13.17 3.23
N ALA A 137 3.55 -14.21 2.75
CA ALA A 137 3.72 -14.74 1.40
C ALA A 137 3.16 -13.80 0.33
N HIS A 138 3.66 -13.92 -0.89
CA HIS A 138 3.13 -13.23 -2.05
C HIS A 138 1.73 -13.77 -2.44
N PRO A 139 0.83 -12.96 -3.01
CA PRO A 139 0.93 -11.51 -3.26
C PRO A 139 0.56 -10.65 -2.05
N ALA A 140 1.20 -9.48 -1.91
CA ALA A 140 0.96 -8.57 -0.78
C ALA A 140 -0.49 -8.03 -0.71
N TYR A 141 -1.19 -7.93 -1.85
CA TYR A 141 -2.58 -7.48 -1.90
C TYR A 141 -3.59 -8.54 -1.43
N ARG A 142 -3.19 -9.81 -1.44
CA ARG A 142 -4.01 -10.94 -1.00
C ARG A 142 -3.11 -12.12 -0.63
N PRO A 143 -2.47 -12.08 0.55
CA PRO A 143 -1.54 -13.12 0.96
C PRO A 143 -2.21 -14.50 1.01
N THR A 144 -1.41 -15.54 0.80
CA THR A 144 -1.86 -16.94 0.87
C THR A 144 -1.54 -17.57 2.23
N SER A 145 -0.44 -17.13 2.86
CA SER A 145 0.00 -17.58 4.17
C SER A 145 0.89 -16.52 4.83
N TYR A 146 1.16 -16.72 6.11
CA TYR A 146 2.20 -16.01 6.83
C TYR A 146 2.83 -16.94 7.86
N ARG A 147 4.05 -16.63 8.28
CA ARG A 147 4.72 -17.36 9.35
C ARG A 147 5.31 -16.42 10.38
N VAL A 148 5.31 -16.89 11.62
CA VAL A 148 5.90 -16.19 12.76
C VAL A 148 7.16 -16.93 13.16
N ILE A 149 8.29 -16.26 13.01
CA ILE A 149 9.63 -16.77 13.31
C ILE A 149 10.06 -16.13 14.64
N LYS A 150 10.12 -16.92 15.70
CA LYS A 150 10.50 -16.45 17.04
C LYS A 150 11.94 -16.80 17.34
N LYS A 151 12.70 -15.82 17.83
CA LYS A 151 14.05 -16.00 18.34
C LYS A 151 13.98 -16.46 19.80
N ASN A 152 14.36 -17.71 20.07
CA ASN A 152 14.50 -18.21 21.42
C ASN A 152 15.93 -18.04 21.95
N GLY A 153 16.09 -18.11 23.27
CA GLY A 153 17.41 -18.19 23.90
C GLY A 153 18.22 -19.39 23.40
N GLY A 154 19.53 -19.24 23.24
CA GLY A 154 20.43 -20.31 22.82
C GLY A 154 20.49 -20.59 21.31
N GLY A 155 20.00 -19.67 20.46
CA GLY A 155 20.11 -19.80 18.99
C GLY A 155 19.05 -20.71 18.35
N LYS A 156 18.09 -21.21 19.14
CA LYS A 156 16.94 -21.96 18.62
C LYS A 156 15.93 -20.98 17.98
N VAL A 157 15.36 -21.38 16.85
CA VAL A 157 14.33 -20.64 16.15
C VAL A 157 13.07 -21.50 16.13
N ASP A 158 11.95 -20.94 16.59
CA ASP A 158 10.64 -21.57 16.46
C ASP A 158 9.88 -20.91 15.31
N VAL A 159 9.41 -21.72 14.36
CA VAL A 159 8.63 -21.25 13.21
C VAL A 159 7.21 -21.76 13.36
N VAL A 160 6.25 -20.83 13.32
CA VAL A 160 4.81 -21.15 13.31
C VAL A 160 4.26 -20.74 11.96
N GLU A 161 3.82 -21.72 11.17
CA GLU A 161 3.11 -21.50 9.92
C GLU A 161 1.64 -21.18 10.21
N CYS A 162 1.12 -20.13 9.59
CA CYS A 162 -0.24 -19.65 9.77
C CYS A 162 -0.96 -19.51 8.43
N ALA A 163 -2.20 -20.01 8.38
CA ALA A 163 -3.10 -19.77 7.25
C ALA A 163 -3.77 -18.39 7.38
N ILE A 164 -4.06 -17.77 6.23
CA ILE A 164 -4.90 -16.58 6.18
C ILE A 164 -6.35 -16.98 6.48
N PRO A 165 -7.10 -16.21 7.30
CA PRO A 165 -8.49 -16.52 7.60
C PRO A 165 -9.36 -16.65 6.34
N VAL A 166 -10.18 -17.71 6.29
CA VAL A 166 -11.15 -17.95 5.21
C VAL A 166 -12.57 -17.88 5.75
N ASP A 167 -13.47 -17.31 4.96
CA ASP A 167 -14.91 -17.37 5.25
C ASP A 167 -15.51 -18.63 4.61
N THR A 168 -15.69 -19.66 5.44
CA THR A 168 -16.23 -20.96 4.99
C THR A 168 -17.68 -20.89 4.50
N LYS A 169 -18.43 -19.84 4.87
CA LYS A 169 -19.81 -19.65 4.38
C LYS A 169 -19.86 -19.11 2.96
N ARG A 170 -18.75 -18.52 2.50
CA ARG A 170 -18.65 -17.86 1.20
C ARG A 170 -17.81 -18.64 0.19
N ASP A 171 -17.27 -19.80 0.57
CA ASP A 171 -16.47 -20.68 -0.30
C ASP A 171 -15.41 -19.92 -1.13
N SER A 172 -14.71 -18.97 -0.49
CA SER A 172 -13.73 -18.09 -1.13
C SER A 172 -14.25 -17.20 -2.29
N TRP A 173 -15.56 -17.10 -2.47
CA TRP A 173 -16.19 -16.21 -3.45
C TRP A 173 -15.79 -14.75 -3.23
N GLY A 174 -15.65 -13.97 -4.30
CA GLY A 174 -15.36 -12.53 -4.20
C GLY A 174 -13.92 -12.20 -3.81
N HIS A 175 -13.00 -13.17 -3.77
CA HIS A 175 -11.56 -12.95 -3.60
C HIS A 175 -11.14 -12.15 -2.36
N GLY A 176 -11.97 -12.14 -1.30
CA GLY A 176 -11.75 -11.36 -0.09
C GLY A 176 -12.35 -9.95 -0.09
N MET A 177 -12.80 -9.43 -1.24
CA MET A 177 -13.42 -8.10 -1.36
C MET A 177 -14.76 -8.00 -0.60
N PHE A 178 -15.35 -9.14 -0.23
CA PHE A 178 -16.54 -9.14 0.64
C PHE A 178 -16.26 -8.59 2.04
N TRP A 179 -15.02 -8.61 2.53
CA TRP A 179 -14.69 -8.08 3.86
C TRP A 179 -14.80 -6.56 3.91
N GLU A 180 -14.29 -5.87 2.89
CA GLU A 180 -14.40 -4.42 2.74
C GLU A 180 -15.84 -4.00 2.41
N ALA A 181 -16.56 -4.79 1.61
CA ALA A 181 -17.98 -4.56 1.35
C ALA A 181 -18.82 -4.67 2.64
N ASP A 182 -18.55 -5.66 3.48
CA ASP A 182 -19.22 -5.82 4.78
C ASP A 182 -18.92 -4.64 5.71
N GLU A 183 -17.67 -4.15 5.75
CA GLU A 183 -17.31 -2.98 6.57
C GLU A 183 -18.01 -1.72 6.10
N CYS A 184 -18.08 -1.49 4.79
CA CYS A 184 -18.86 -0.38 4.21
C CYS A 184 -20.34 -0.49 4.60
N ALA A 185 -20.94 -1.67 4.45
CA ALA A 185 -22.33 -1.91 4.83
C ALA A 185 -22.59 -1.69 6.32
N ARG A 186 -21.67 -2.09 7.21
CA ARG A 186 -21.75 -1.81 8.65
C ARG A 186 -21.68 -0.31 8.94
N CYS A 187 -20.74 0.41 8.31
CA CYS A 187 -20.61 1.86 8.47
C CYS A 187 -21.90 2.58 8.09
N LEU A 188 -22.48 2.24 6.93
CA LEU A 188 -23.74 2.82 6.46
C LEU A 188 -24.90 2.48 7.40
N ARG A 189 -25.05 1.22 7.80
CA ARG A 189 -26.08 0.76 8.75
C ARG A 189 -26.01 1.52 10.07
N ASP A 190 -24.79 1.77 10.56
CA ASP A 190 -24.55 2.40 11.85
C ASP A 190 -24.46 3.95 11.75
N GLY A 191 -24.74 4.54 10.58
CA GLY A 191 -24.72 5.99 10.37
C GLY A 191 -23.33 6.63 10.44
N ARG A 192 -22.28 5.83 10.28
CA ARG A 192 -20.87 6.25 10.37
C ARG A 192 -20.42 6.80 9.03
N LYS A 193 -19.66 7.90 9.06
CA LYS A 193 -19.11 8.53 7.84
C LYS A 193 -17.78 7.91 7.37
N GLN A 194 -17.12 7.14 8.22
CA GLN A 194 -15.84 6.51 7.94
C GLN A 194 -15.69 5.19 8.70
N SER A 195 -14.78 4.32 8.21
CA SER A 195 -14.39 3.11 8.92
C SER A 195 -13.53 3.42 10.14
N GLU A 196 -13.58 2.54 11.13
CA GLU A 196 -12.77 2.62 12.36
C GLU A 196 -11.45 1.92 12.12
N VAL A 197 -11.48 0.91 11.23
CA VAL A 197 -10.30 0.18 10.76
C VAL A 197 -9.54 1.02 9.75
N MET A 198 -10.23 1.75 8.85
CA MET A 198 -9.62 2.67 7.89
C MET A 198 -10.21 4.09 8.01
N PRO A 199 -9.74 4.90 8.98
CA PRO A 199 -10.14 6.30 9.10
C PRO A 199 -9.60 7.15 7.94
N TRP A 200 -10.28 8.26 7.62
CA TRP A 200 -9.86 9.19 6.56
C TRP A 200 -8.47 9.77 6.77
N GLU A 201 -8.10 10.03 8.03
CA GLU A 201 -6.76 10.53 8.39
C GLU A 201 -5.67 9.59 7.86
N GLU A 202 -5.84 8.27 7.99
CA GLU A 202 -4.86 7.29 7.49
C GLU A 202 -4.81 7.29 5.96
N SER A 203 -5.96 7.40 5.29
CA SER A 203 -6.02 7.52 3.83
C SER A 203 -5.33 8.79 3.32
N ILE A 204 -5.49 9.92 4.01
CA ILE A 204 -4.85 11.18 3.66
C ILE A 204 -3.33 11.07 3.79
N VAL A 205 -2.83 10.60 4.95
CA VAL A 205 -1.38 10.46 5.17
C VAL A 205 -0.77 9.47 4.18
N MET A 206 -1.48 8.40 3.81
CA MET A 206 -1.04 7.48 2.75
C MET A 206 -0.88 8.19 1.40
N MET A 207 -1.87 9.01 1.01
CA MET A 207 -1.81 9.78 -0.23
C MET A 207 -0.68 10.81 -0.20
N GLU A 208 -0.47 11.50 0.92
CA GLU A 208 0.66 12.44 1.09
C GLU A 208 2.02 11.75 0.93
N VAL A 209 2.17 10.51 1.43
CA VAL A 209 3.39 9.71 1.23
C VAL A 209 3.61 9.37 -0.24
N MET A 210 2.56 8.97 -0.96
CA MET A 210 2.66 8.67 -2.39
C MET A 210 2.93 9.94 -3.22
N GLU A 211 2.28 11.06 -2.90
CA GLU A 211 2.51 12.35 -3.53
C GLU A 211 3.96 12.82 -3.34
N GLU A 212 4.50 12.71 -2.12
CA GLU A 212 5.89 13.05 -1.84
C GLU A 212 6.87 12.16 -2.62
N ALA A 213 6.56 10.87 -2.77
CA ALA A 213 7.37 9.97 -3.61
C ALA A 213 7.32 10.35 -5.11
N LEU A 214 6.14 10.71 -5.63
CA LEU A 214 5.98 11.22 -7.00
C LEU A 214 6.76 12.53 -7.21
N ARG A 215 6.71 13.44 -6.23
CA ARG A 215 7.43 14.71 -6.24
C ARG A 215 8.95 14.50 -6.29
N GLN A 216 9.49 13.59 -5.46
CA GLN A 216 10.91 13.24 -5.47
C GLN A 216 11.33 12.56 -6.79
N GLY A 217 10.46 11.76 -7.40
CA GLY A 217 10.67 11.11 -8.69
C GLY A 217 10.44 12.00 -9.92
N GLY A 218 9.95 13.23 -9.74
CA GLY A 218 9.64 14.16 -10.83
C GLY A 218 8.56 13.61 -11.77
N VAL A 219 7.52 12.98 -11.20
CA VAL A 219 6.29 12.56 -11.90
C VAL A 219 5.17 13.50 -11.49
N ALA A 220 4.49 14.05 -12.49
CA ALA A 220 3.33 14.92 -12.30
C ALA A 220 2.23 14.47 -13.25
N TYR A 221 1.00 14.41 -12.78
CA TYR A 221 -0.17 14.07 -13.58
C TYR A 221 -0.89 15.33 -14.08
N PRO A 222 -1.70 15.25 -15.14
CA PRO A 222 -2.44 16.41 -15.64
C PRO A 222 -3.39 17.01 -14.60
N ASP A 223 -3.47 18.34 -14.55
CA ASP A 223 -4.36 19.09 -13.64
C ASP A 223 -5.81 18.62 -13.69
N LEU A 224 -6.26 18.19 -14.88
CA LEU A 224 -7.61 17.67 -15.10
C LEU A 224 -7.95 16.48 -14.17
N ILE A 225 -6.98 15.64 -13.81
CA ILE A 225 -7.20 14.46 -12.96
C ILE A 225 -6.67 14.63 -11.54
N THR A 226 -6.00 15.74 -11.24
CA THR A 226 -5.45 16.03 -9.91
C THR A 226 -6.17 17.16 -9.18
N SER A 227 -7.03 17.93 -9.86
CA SER A 227 -7.79 19.00 -9.23
C SER A 227 -8.85 18.47 -8.27
N ASP A 228 -8.93 19.09 -7.08
CA ASP A 228 -10.00 18.91 -6.09
C ASP A 228 -11.20 19.85 -6.34
N VAL A 229 -11.12 20.72 -7.35
CA VAL A 229 -12.18 21.66 -7.72
C VAL A 229 -13.10 21.01 -8.75
N PHE A 230 -14.39 20.92 -8.41
CA PHE A 230 -15.40 20.43 -9.36
C PHE A 230 -15.57 21.40 -10.53
N ASP A 231 -15.38 20.89 -11.76
CA ASP A 231 -15.69 21.57 -12.99
C ASP A 231 -16.88 20.89 -13.69
N ALA A 232 -18.01 21.60 -13.77
CA ALA A 232 -19.22 21.11 -14.44
C ALA A 232 -19.02 20.88 -15.95
N GLN A 233 -18.04 21.55 -16.57
CA GLN A 233 -17.70 21.42 -18.00
C GLN A 233 -16.55 20.45 -18.25
N SER A 234 -16.06 19.76 -17.21
CA SER A 234 -14.98 18.80 -17.35
C SER A 234 -15.34 17.70 -18.34
N ARG A 235 -14.41 17.38 -19.25
CA ARG A 235 -14.55 16.24 -20.17
C ARG A 235 -14.65 14.88 -19.46
N LEU A 236 -14.36 14.82 -18.16
CA LEU A 236 -14.51 13.62 -17.34
C LEU A 236 -15.97 13.39 -16.88
N ASN A 237 -16.82 14.41 -16.96
CA ASN A 237 -18.24 14.27 -16.66
C ASN A 237 -18.91 13.54 -17.83
N THR A 238 -18.94 12.20 -17.78
CA THR A 238 -19.55 11.33 -18.80
C THR A 238 -21.04 11.04 -18.55
N GLY A 239 -21.67 11.84 -17.68
CA GLY A 239 -23.09 11.74 -17.31
C GLY A 239 -24.02 12.46 -18.27
#